data_AF-A0A7E6CQU5-F1
#
_entry.id   AF-A0A7E6CQU5-F1
#
_cell.length_a   1.000
_cell.length_b   1.000
_cell.length_c   1.000
_cell.angle_alpha   90.00
_cell.angle_beta   90.00
_cell.angle_gamma   90.00
#
_symmetry.space_group_name_H-M   'P 1'
#
loop_
_entity.id
_entity.type
_entity.pdbx_description
1 polymer ?
#
loop_
_entity_poly.entity_id
_entity_poly.type
_entity_poly.pdbx_seq_one_letter_code
_entity_poly.pdbx_strand_id
1 'polypeptide(L)'
;MGPQRLLLSAALFLAQTVPQEASQHCGRLEYWNPDNLCCGSCLQRFGPPPCPDYEFSENCGLNDFGDHKPAPTKEPCPLKPGTPSVLSSQESSSLTVSSPPWTSEHTAPWQAFLTIALPLVLVLLVTSATILRLAQRRHSSHHHRKAVHPYSDIACSDPNISPGSLEAPEAELPNLTSQPLSRLLDELEVLEELIVLLDPEPGPGGSLACGTTRHLAARYGLPAAWSTFAYSLRPSRSPLRALIEMVVAREPSASLGQLHIHLAQLGRADALKVLSKLG
;
A
#
# COMPACT_ATOMS: atom_id res chain seq x y z
N MET A 1 -41.45 -6.77 10.15
CA MET A 1 -39.99 -6.79 10.44
C MET A 1 -39.46 -5.40 10.12
N GLY A 2 -39.06 -4.62 11.14
CA GLY A 2 -38.90 -3.16 11.01
C GLY A 2 -37.57 -2.67 10.41
N PRO A 3 -37.53 -1.47 9.81
CA PRO A 3 -36.35 -0.88 9.17
C PRO A 3 -35.17 -0.65 10.13
N GLN A 4 -35.43 -0.53 11.43
CA GLN A 4 -34.40 -0.44 12.47
C GLN A 4 -33.54 -1.70 12.57
N ARG A 5 -34.09 -2.90 12.34
CA ARG A 5 -33.30 -4.14 12.35
C ARG A 5 -32.36 -4.23 11.15
N LEU A 6 -32.78 -3.73 9.99
CA LEU A 6 -31.96 -3.66 8.76
C LEU A 6 -30.81 -2.66 8.91
N LEU A 7 -31.05 -1.50 9.53
CA LEU A 7 -30.03 -0.50 9.83
C LEU A 7 -29.04 -0.97 10.90
N LEU A 8 -29.49 -1.67 11.94
CA LEU A 8 -28.63 -2.29 12.94
C LEU A 8 -27.74 -3.38 12.33
N SER A 9 -28.27 -4.20 11.41
CA SER A 9 -27.46 -5.18 10.68
C SER A 9 -26.47 -4.50 9.72
N ALA A 10 -26.85 -3.44 9.01
CA ALA A 10 -25.94 -2.71 8.12
C ALA A 10 -24.83 -1.99 8.90
N ALA A 11 -25.14 -1.42 10.07
CA ALA A 11 -24.14 -0.83 10.95
C ALA A 11 -23.20 -1.87 11.58
N LEU A 12 -23.71 -3.07 11.93
CA LEU A 12 -22.89 -4.20 12.37
C LEU A 12 -21.98 -4.75 11.26
N PHE A 13 -22.45 -4.77 10.00
CA PHE A 13 -21.62 -5.14 8.85
C PHE A 13 -20.55 -4.10 8.52
N LEU A 14 -20.85 -2.81 8.65
CA LEU A 14 -19.86 -1.73 8.46
C LEU A 14 -18.87 -1.59 9.64
N ALA A 15 -19.21 -2.11 10.82
CA ALA A 15 -18.34 -2.13 11.99
C ALA A 15 -17.38 -3.34 12.04
N GLN A 16 -17.55 -4.33 11.17
CA GLN A 16 -16.76 -5.58 11.22
C GLN A 16 -15.63 -5.68 10.19
N THR A 17 -15.39 -4.65 9.39
CA THR A 17 -14.18 -4.58 8.57
C THR A 17 -13.47 -3.27 8.85
N VAL A 18 -12.87 -3.17 10.05
CA VAL A 18 -11.60 -2.42 10.11
C VAL A 18 -10.75 -3.11 9.05
N PRO A 19 -10.40 -2.45 7.93
CA PRO A 19 -9.52 -3.06 6.96
C PRO A 19 -8.27 -3.39 7.74
N GLN A 20 -8.00 -4.68 7.91
CA GLN A 20 -6.71 -5.11 8.41
C GLN A 20 -5.73 -4.50 7.42
N GLU A 21 -5.06 -3.42 7.82
CA GLU A 21 -4.27 -2.64 6.87
C GLU A 21 -3.12 -3.52 6.40
N ALA A 22 -3.28 -4.13 5.22
CA ALA A 22 -2.19 -4.74 4.49
C ALA A 22 -1.06 -3.71 4.42
N SER A 23 0.18 -4.18 4.62
CA SER A 23 1.34 -3.29 4.59
C SER A 23 1.35 -2.54 3.27
N GLN A 24 1.66 -1.24 3.31
CA GLN A 24 1.87 -0.50 2.06
C GLN A 24 3.20 -0.87 1.40
N HIS A 25 4.12 -1.46 2.17
CA HIS A 25 5.50 -1.69 1.76
C HIS A 25 5.78 -3.13 1.36
N CYS A 26 5.10 -4.09 1.99
CA CYS A 26 5.45 -5.50 1.92
C CYS A 26 4.32 -6.39 1.39
N GLY A 27 4.67 -7.61 1.00
CA GLY A 27 3.71 -8.64 0.60
C GLY A 27 2.91 -9.22 1.78
N ARG A 28 1.93 -10.07 1.49
CA ARG A 28 0.98 -10.63 2.49
C ARG A 28 1.65 -11.38 3.66
N LEU A 29 2.71 -12.14 3.35
CA LEU A 29 3.44 -12.99 4.31
C LEU A 29 4.76 -12.34 4.77
N GLU A 30 4.82 -11.02 4.67
CA GLU A 30 5.99 -10.21 4.98
C GLU A 30 5.57 -9.06 5.89
N TYR A 31 6.46 -8.60 6.75
CA TYR A 31 6.23 -7.41 7.58
C TYR A 31 7.24 -6.32 7.23
N TRP A 32 6.82 -5.06 7.36
CA TRP A 32 7.73 -3.93 7.24
C TRP A 32 8.52 -3.74 8.53
N ASN A 33 9.84 -3.73 8.42
CA ASN A 33 10.73 -3.38 9.52
C ASN A 33 11.17 -1.91 9.37
N PRO A 34 10.71 -1.01 10.24
CA PRO A 34 11.06 0.41 10.16
C PRO A 34 12.52 0.70 10.51
N ASP A 35 13.20 -0.19 11.26
CA ASP A 35 14.58 0.04 11.73
C ASP A 35 15.60 -0.04 10.59
N ASN A 36 15.37 -0.95 9.64
CA ASN A 36 16.26 -1.18 8.51
C ASN A 36 15.60 -0.87 7.15
N LEU A 37 14.33 -0.42 7.15
CA LEU A 37 13.58 -0.10 5.94
C LEU A 37 13.47 -1.28 4.97
N CYS A 38 13.28 -2.49 5.52
CA CYS A 38 13.21 -3.73 4.77
C CYS A 38 11.91 -4.47 5.04
N CYS A 39 11.44 -5.23 4.07
CA CYS A 39 10.49 -6.30 4.34
C CYS A 39 11.21 -7.50 4.97
N GLY A 40 10.60 -8.11 5.98
CA GLY A 40 11.05 -9.37 6.58
C GLY A 40 10.00 -10.48 6.39
N SER A 41 10.44 -11.73 6.27
CA SER A 41 9.54 -12.89 6.18
C SER A 41 8.94 -13.22 7.55
N CYS A 42 7.63 -13.46 7.60
CA CYS A 42 6.98 -13.96 8.82
C CYS A 42 7.59 -15.28 9.26
N LEU A 43 7.84 -16.19 8.30
CA LEU A 43 8.38 -17.52 8.57
C LEU A 43 9.80 -17.45 9.15
N GLN A 44 10.64 -16.58 8.61
CA GLN A 44 12.02 -16.44 9.08
C GLN A 44 12.10 -15.84 10.49
N ARG A 45 11.20 -14.90 10.83
CA ARG A 45 11.18 -14.26 12.15
C ARG A 45 10.55 -15.13 13.23
N PHE A 46 9.44 -15.79 12.92
CA PHE A 46 8.60 -16.46 13.92
C PHE A 46 8.64 -18.00 13.83
N GLY A 47 9.30 -18.57 12.80
CA GLY A 47 9.26 -20.00 12.53
C GLY A 47 7.91 -20.45 11.94
N PRO A 48 7.77 -21.72 11.50
CA PRO A 48 6.48 -22.20 11.00
C PRO A 48 5.39 -22.07 12.08
N PRO A 49 4.13 -21.83 11.68
CA PRO A 49 3.00 -21.88 12.61
C PRO A 49 3.02 -23.21 13.39
N PRO A 50 2.72 -23.19 14.71
CA PRO A 50 2.79 -24.38 15.55
C PRO A 50 1.78 -25.48 15.17
N CYS A 51 0.79 -25.13 14.36
CA CYS A 51 -0.26 -26.01 13.90
C CYS A 51 -0.36 -25.90 12.35
N PRO A 52 -0.44 -27.02 11.61
CA PRO A 52 -0.39 -27.03 10.14
C PRO A 52 -1.62 -26.40 9.48
N ASP A 53 -2.73 -26.32 10.20
CA ASP A 53 -3.98 -25.71 9.82
C ASP A 53 -4.04 -24.21 10.15
N TYR A 54 -2.91 -23.55 10.42
CA TYR A 54 -2.87 -22.12 10.72
C TYR A 54 -1.94 -21.37 9.79
N GLU A 55 -2.34 -20.14 9.42
CA GLU A 55 -1.49 -19.19 8.70
C GLU A 55 -1.08 -17.99 9.56
N PHE A 56 -0.04 -17.28 9.13
CA PHE A 56 0.27 -15.98 9.69
C PHE A 56 -0.85 -15.01 9.39
N SER A 57 -1.28 -14.24 10.40
CA SER A 57 -2.06 -13.03 10.15
C SER A 57 -1.28 -12.10 9.22
N GLU A 58 -1.98 -11.27 8.46
CA GLU A 58 -1.35 -10.29 7.58
C GLU A 58 -0.24 -9.50 8.29
N ASN A 59 0.88 -9.29 7.60
CA ASN A 59 2.09 -8.64 8.11
C ASN A 59 2.62 -9.25 9.42
N CYS A 60 2.35 -10.52 9.67
CA CYS A 60 2.70 -11.22 10.91
C CYS A 60 2.12 -10.55 12.18
N GLY A 61 1.02 -9.80 12.05
CA GLY A 61 0.42 -9.06 13.15
C GLY A 61 1.13 -7.74 13.48
N LEU A 62 2.02 -7.26 12.61
CA LEU A 62 2.69 -5.96 12.74
C LEU A 62 2.05 -4.90 11.84
N ASN A 63 2.04 -3.66 12.29
CA ASN A 63 1.75 -2.52 11.42
C ASN A 63 3.05 -1.99 10.76
N ASP A 64 2.93 -1.02 9.85
CA ASP A 64 4.08 -0.39 9.19
C ASP A 64 4.93 0.51 10.12
N PHE A 65 4.58 0.60 11.41
CA PHE A 65 5.39 1.24 12.46
C PHE A 65 6.14 0.21 13.33
N GLY A 66 5.95 -1.09 13.09
CA GLY A 66 6.53 -2.17 13.89
C GLY A 66 5.75 -2.51 15.16
N ASP A 67 4.59 -1.89 15.41
CA ASP A 67 3.75 -2.21 16.56
C ASP A 67 2.89 -3.45 16.29
N HIS A 68 2.57 -4.17 17.36
CA HIS A 68 1.66 -5.30 17.30
C HIS A 68 0.22 -4.80 17.18
N LYS A 69 -0.52 -5.34 16.20
CA LYS A 69 -1.96 -5.10 16.07
C LYS A 69 -2.70 -5.86 17.18
N PRO A 70 -3.58 -5.21 17.98
CA PRO A 70 -4.22 -5.81 19.15
C PRO A 70 -5.39 -6.80 18.86
N ALA A 71 -5.60 -7.24 17.61
CA ALA A 71 -6.68 -8.14 17.20
C ALA A 71 -6.15 -9.49 16.68
N PRO A 72 -6.85 -10.62 16.90
CA PRO A 72 -6.22 -11.82 17.41
C PRO A 72 -5.63 -12.75 16.32
N THR A 73 -4.41 -13.19 16.63
CA THR A 73 -3.77 -14.49 16.39
C THR A 73 -4.33 -15.45 15.34
N LYS A 74 -3.43 -15.83 14.41
CA LYS A 74 -3.39 -17.05 13.58
C LYS A 74 -4.77 -17.51 13.10
N GLU A 75 -5.09 -17.15 11.87
CA GLU A 75 -6.31 -17.62 11.23
C GLU A 75 -6.18 -19.11 10.90
N PRO A 76 -7.20 -19.94 11.23
CA PRO A 76 -7.29 -21.27 10.66
C PRO A 76 -7.25 -21.15 9.13
N CYS A 77 -6.39 -21.94 8.49
CA CYS A 77 -6.30 -22.05 7.05
C CYS A 77 -7.72 -22.18 6.48
N PRO A 78 -8.14 -21.31 5.55
CA PRO A 78 -9.43 -21.46 4.92
C PRO A 78 -9.47 -22.81 4.23
N LEU A 79 -10.17 -23.78 4.83
CA LEU A 79 -10.47 -25.05 4.20
C LEU A 79 -11.20 -24.71 2.90
N LYS A 80 -10.66 -25.15 1.76
CA LYS A 80 -11.43 -25.18 0.52
C LYS A 80 -12.76 -25.90 0.83
N PRO A 81 -13.91 -25.48 0.25
CA PRO A 81 -15.12 -26.28 0.31
C PRO A 81 -14.84 -27.62 -0.38
N GLY A 82 -14.35 -28.59 0.39
CA GLY A 82 -14.28 -29.97 0.02
C GLY A 82 -15.70 -30.48 0.00
N THR A 83 -16.13 -30.85 -1.19
CA THR A 83 -17.28 -31.68 -1.52
C THR A 83 -17.75 -32.56 -0.35
N PRO A 84 -19.03 -32.54 0.05
CA PRO A 84 -19.54 -33.50 1.02
C PRO A 84 -19.59 -34.88 0.35
N SER A 85 -18.72 -35.80 0.80
CA SER A 85 -18.84 -37.21 0.43
C SER A 85 -20.04 -37.86 1.16
N VAL A 86 -21.15 -37.92 0.41
CA VAL A 86 -22.03 -39.08 0.19
C VAL A 86 -22.79 -39.70 1.37
N LEU A 87 -24.13 -39.55 1.35
CA LEU A 87 -25.20 -40.57 1.23
C LEU A 87 -26.53 -39.79 1.36
N SER A 88 -27.60 -39.88 0.55
CA SER A 88 -28.09 -40.87 -0.38
C SER A 88 -29.18 -40.20 -1.24
N SER A 89 -29.24 -40.57 -2.52
CA SER A 89 -30.45 -40.78 -3.34
C SER A 89 -31.59 -39.75 -3.30
N GLN A 90 -31.78 -38.97 -4.37
CA GLN A 90 -32.79 -39.25 -5.41
C GLN A 90 -32.89 -38.06 -6.38
N GLU A 91 -32.68 -38.35 -7.67
CA GLU A 91 -32.97 -37.47 -8.79
C GLU A 91 -34.43 -37.66 -9.22
N SER A 92 -35.21 -36.58 -9.36
CA SER A 92 -36.19 -36.46 -10.46
C SER A 92 -36.73 -35.04 -10.59
N SER A 93 -36.32 -34.40 -11.69
CA SER A 93 -36.95 -33.39 -12.55
C SER A 93 -38.31 -32.78 -12.15
N SER A 94 -38.44 -31.45 -12.22
CA SER A 94 -39.02 -30.74 -13.38
C SER A 94 -39.41 -29.28 -13.08
N LEU A 95 -39.24 -28.43 -14.09
CA LEU A 95 -39.63 -27.01 -14.18
C LEU A 95 -41.15 -26.79 -14.07
N THR A 96 -41.58 -25.72 -13.40
CA THR A 96 -42.79 -24.96 -13.78
C THR A 96 -42.72 -23.52 -13.25
N VAL A 97 -42.93 -22.60 -14.18
CA VAL A 97 -43.08 -21.14 -14.02
C VAL A 97 -44.39 -20.80 -13.31
N SER A 98 -44.41 -19.77 -12.45
CA SER A 98 -45.58 -18.90 -12.28
C SER A 98 -45.23 -17.56 -11.63
N SER A 99 -45.70 -16.48 -12.28
CA SER A 99 -45.61 -15.08 -11.88
C SER A 99 -46.58 -14.71 -10.75
N PRO A 100 -46.37 -13.60 -10.02
CA PRO A 100 -47.44 -12.92 -9.29
C PRO A 100 -47.95 -11.65 -10.02
N PRO A 101 -49.21 -11.24 -9.80
CA PRO A 101 -49.81 -10.07 -10.43
C PRO A 101 -49.61 -8.77 -9.64
N TRP A 102 -49.69 -7.66 -10.37
CA TRP A 102 -49.59 -6.27 -9.93
C TRP A 102 -50.93 -5.73 -9.38
N THR A 103 -50.86 -4.61 -8.64
CA THR A 103 -51.84 -3.49 -8.41
C THR A 103 -52.26 -3.30 -6.94
N SER A 104 -52.42 -2.09 -6.37
CA SER A 104 -52.12 -0.71 -6.76
C SER A 104 -52.42 0.25 -5.56
N GLU A 105 -51.94 1.49 -5.67
CA GLU A 105 -52.46 2.77 -5.11
C GLU A 105 -52.05 3.30 -3.71
N HIS A 106 -51.00 4.14 -3.76
CA HIS A 106 -50.83 5.52 -3.26
C HIS A 106 -51.86 6.21 -2.32
N THR A 107 -51.35 6.86 -1.25
CA THR A 107 -51.49 8.31 -0.96
C THR A 107 -50.47 8.76 0.12
N ALA A 108 -49.90 9.97 -0.06
CA ALA A 108 -49.12 10.82 0.87
C ALA A 108 -47.61 11.04 0.56
N PRO A 109 -47.25 11.90 -0.42
CA PRO A 109 -45.88 12.07 -0.88
C PRO A 109 -45.13 13.28 -0.28
N TRP A 110 -45.41 13.74 0.95
CA TRP A 110 -44.64 14.87 1.56
C TRP A 110 -44.03 14.53 2.92
N GLN A 111 -44.71 13.71 3.73
CA GLN A 111 -44.16 13.23 5.01
C GLN A 111 -43.03 12.23 4.79
N ALA A 112 -43.10 11.38 3.76
CA ALA A 112 -42.04 10.43 3.43
C ALA A 112 -40.72 11.11 3.00
N PHE A 113 -40.79 12.29 2.36
CA PHE A 113 -39.58 13.03 1.97
C PHE A 113 -38.84 13.59 3.19
N LEU A 114 -39.55 14.10 4.20
CA LEU A 114 -38.90 14.58 5.43
C LEU A 114 -38.27 13.45 6.24
N THR A 115 -38.92 12.29 6.30
CA THR A 115 -38.42 11.12 7.05
C THR A 115 -37.23 10.43 6.38
N ILE A 116 -37.05 10.58 5.06
CA ILE A 116 -35.92 9.99 4.30
C ILE A 116 -34.83 11.03 4.02
N ALA A 117 -35.19 12.28 3.69
CA ALA A 117 -34.20 13.32 3.42
C ALA A 117 -33.43 13.72 4.67
N LEU A 118 -34.07 13.79 5.84
CA LEU A 118 -33.38 14.14 7.08
C LEU A 118 -32.29 13.14 7.48
N PRO A 119 -32.51 11.81 7.50
CA PRO A 119 -31.44 10.86 7.77
C PRO A 119 -30.41 10.82 6.63
N LEU A 120 -30.81 11.01 5.37
CA LEU A 120 -29.85 11.07 4.25
C LEU A 120 -28.90 12.26 4.38
N VAL A 121 -29.43 13.45 4.69
CA VAL A 121 -28.65 14.66 4.93
C VAL A 121 -27.75 14.47 6.15
N LEU A 122 -28.26 13.88 7.23
CA LEU A 122 -27.45 13.58 8.42
C LEU A 122 -26.30 12.62 8.09
N VAL A 123 -26.56 11.57 7.31
CA VAL A 123 -25.52 10.63 6.85
C VAL A 123 -24.48 11.36 5.99
N LEU A 124 -24.89 12.23 5.07
CA LEU A 124 -23.97 13.03 4.24
C LEU A 124 -23.14 14.02 5.08
N LEU A 125 -23.72 14.63 6.11
CA LEU A 125 -23.01 15.53 7.03
C LEU A 125 -22.00 14.77 7.90
N VAL A 126 -22.36 13.57 8.38
CA VAL A 126 -21.45 12.73 9.15
C VAL A 126 -20.31 12.21 8.29
N THR A 127 -20.59 11.73 7.07
CA THR A 127 -19.54 11.24 6.15
C THR A 127 -18.63 12.36 5.67
N SER A 128 -19.16 13.54 5.37
CA SER A 128 -18.32 14.70 5.04
C SER A 128 -17.46 15.11 6.23
N ALA A 129 -18.00 15.16 7.45
CA ALA A 129 -17.23 15.47 8.65
C ALA A 129 -16.14 14.43 8.95
N THR A 130 -16.38 13.14 8.73
CA THR A 130 -15.35 12.10 8.91
C THR A 130 -14.27 12.22 7.83
N ILE A 131 -14.64 12.47 6.58
CA ILE A 131 -13.68 12.72 5.48
C ILE A 131 -12.84 13.95 5.77
N LEU A 132 -13.45 15.06 6.21
CA LEU A 132 -12.74 16.29 6.59
C LEU A 132 -11.81 16.06 7.77
N ARG A 133 -12.22 15.29 8.80
CA ARG A 133 -11.33 14.93 9.91
C ARG A 133 -10.17 14.03 9.46
N LEU A 134 -10.41 13.11 8.52
CA LEU A 134 -9.35 12.25 7.97
C LEU A 134 -8.36 13.10 7.14
N ALA A 135 -8.87 14.01 6.32
CA ALA A 135 -8.07 14.96 5.54
C ALA A 135 -7.27 15.91 6.44
N GLN A 136 -7.89 16.45 7.50
CA GLN A 136 -7.22 17.29 8.51
C GLN A 136 -6.18 16.51 9.29
N ARG A 137 -6.41 15.23 9.64
CA ARG A 137 -5.39 14.38 10.28
C ARG A 137 -4.24 14.08 9.33
N ARG A 138 -4.50 13.84 8.04
CA ARG A 138 -3.46 13.68 7.02
C ARG A 138 -2.66 14.97 6.82
N HIS A 139 -3.33 16.12 6.80
CA HIS A 139 -2.69 17.43 6.67
C HIS A 139 -1.88 17.82 7.92
N SER A 140 -2.42 17.54 9.11
CA SER A 140 -1.74 17.80 10.39
C SER A 140 -0.57 16.84 10.59
N SER A 141 -0.69 15.57 10.21
CA SER A 141 0.41 14.60 10.18
C SER A 141 1.50 15.04 9.21
N HIS A 142 1.12 15.54 8.03
CA HIS A 142 2.07 16.11 7.07
C HIS A 142 2.77 17.38 7.61
N HIS A 143 2.06 18.25 8.35
CA HIS A 143 2.66 19.39 9.04
C HIS A 143 3.53 18.98 10.24
N HIS A 144 3.13 17.96 11.01
CA HIS A 144 3.91 17.48 12.15
C HIS A 144 5.20 16.78 11.70
N ARG A 145 5.17 16.11 10.53
CA ARG A 145 6.35 15.57 9.86
C ARG A 145 7.30 16.66 9.35
N LYS A 146 6.77 17.86 9.05
CA LYS A 146 7.58 19.06 8.72
C LYS A 146 8.09 19.82 9.95
N ALA A 147 7.49 19.64 11.13
CA ALA A 147 7.83 20.38 12.35
C ALA A 147 8.74 19.61 13.34
N VAL A 148 8.97 18.30 13.16
CA VAL A 148 9.79 17.46 14.07
C VAL A 148 11.17 17.09 13.47
N HIS A 149 11.63 17.84 12.47
CA HIS A 149 13.05 17.85 12.10
C HIS A 149 13.69 19.22 12.38
N PRO A 150 14.04 19.53 13.64
CA PRO A 150 15.28 20.25 13.88
C PRO A 150 16.43 19.25 13.70
N TYR A 151 17.10 19.41 12.56
CA TYR A 151 18.48 19.01 12.30
C TYR A 151 19.27 18.60 13.56
N SER A 152 19.56 17.31 13.71
CA SER A 152 20.56 16.79 14.66
C SER A 152 21.59 16.04 13.84
N ASP A 153 22.50 16.82 13.28
CA ASP A 153 23.68 16.36 12.57
C ASP A 153 24.75 16.04 13.61
N ILE A 154 24.76 14.78 14.06
CA ILE A 154 25.86 14.24 14.85
C ILE A 154 26.83 13.61 13.85
N ALA A 155 27.69 14.45 13.30
CA ALA A 155 28.88 14.03 12.58
C ALA A 155 29.90 13.48 13.58
N CYS A 156 30.31 12.23 13.41
CA CYS A 156 31.54 11.71 14.01
C CYS A 156 32.71 12.55 13.51
N SER A 157 33.29 13.38 14.39
CA SER A 157 34.50 14.14 14.09
C SER A 157 35.72 13.37 14.61
N ASP A 158 36.65 13.06 13.71
CA ASP A 158 38.06 12.89 14.06
C ASP A 158 38.75 14.26 14.01
N PRO A 159 39.56 14.64 15.02
CA PRO A 159 40.28 15.91 15.01
C PRO A 159 41.62 15.72 14.31
N ASN A 160 41.78 16.29 13.12
CA ASN A 160 43.01 16.93 12.62
C ASN A 160 42.96 17.00 11.08
N ILE A 161 42.71 18.20 10.55
CA ILE A 161 43.47 18.85 9.46
C ILE A 161 42.85 20.23 9.24
N SER A 162 43.72 21.25 9.22
CA SER A 162 43.44 22.68 9.10
C SER A 162 42.82 23.06 7.72
N PRO A 163 42.18 24.24 7.60
CA PRO A 163 41.25 24.55 6.52
C PRO A 163 41.98 25.05 5.27
N GLY A 164 41.64 24.47 4.12
CA GLY A 164 42.18 24.87 2.82
C GLY A 164 41.13 24.74 1.73
N SER A 165 40.67 25.90 1.26
CA SER A 165 40.07 26.15 -0.05
C SER A 165 38.70 25.52 -0.36
N LEU A 166 37.68 26.38 -0.27
CA LEU A 166 36.49 26.38 -1.12
C LEU A 166 36.81 25.95 -2.56
N GLU A 167 36.18 24.87 -3.02
CA GLU A 167 35.42 24.80 -4.29
C GLU A 167 34.53 23.55 -4.20
N ALA A 168 33.24 23.76 -3.94
CA ALA A 168 32.22 22.72 -4.05
C ALA A 168 31.57 22.80 -5.44
N PRO A 169 31.43 21.69 -6.19
CA PRO A 169 30.69 21.66 -7.44
C PRO A 169 29.18 21.58 -7.13
N GLU A 170 28.57 22.71 -6.75
CA GLU A 170 27.14 22.80 -6.42
C GLU A 170 26.27 23.16 -7.64
N ALA A 171 26.86 23.30 -8.83
CA ALA A 171 26.21 23.88 -10.01
C ALA A 171 25.52 22.87 -10.97
N GLU A 172 25.78 21.56 -10.88
CA GLU A 172 25.28 20.58 -11.87
C GLU A 172 24.01 19.83 -11.42
N LEU A 173 23.85 19.61 -10.11
CA LEU A 173 22.70 18.90 -9.54
C LEU A 173 21.33 19.61 -9.69
N PRO A 174 21.21 20.96 -9.67
CA PRO A 174 19.91 21.63 -9.74
C PRO A 174 19.17 21.35 -11.04
N ASN A 175 19.90 21.31 -12.17
CA ASN A 175 19.30 21.13 -13.49
C ASN A 175 18.72 19.71 -13.66
N LEU A 176 19.38 18.70 -13.09
CA LEU A 176 18.89 17.32 -13.13
C LEU A 176 17.61 17.15 -12.31
N THR A 177 17.54 17.75 -11.11
CA THR A 177 16.39 17.57 -10.22
C THR A 177 15.07 18.14 -10.76
N SER A 178 15.14 19.17 -11.61
CA SER A 178 13.97 19.76 -12.27
C SER A 178 13.50 19.04 -13.53
N GLN A 179 14.29 18.10 -14.06
CA GLN A 179 13.94 17.39 -15.29
C GLN A 179 12.79 16.39 -15.05
N PRO A 180 11.98 16.13 -16.10
CA PRO A 180 10.86 15.21 -15.99
C PRO A 180 11.37 13.78 -15.78
N LEU A 181 10.65 13.02 -14.95
CA LEU A 181 10.92 11.62 -14.66
C LEU A 181 10.89 10.76 -15.93
N SER A 182 10.12 11.15 -16.95
CA SER A 182 10.06 10.46 -18.24
C SER A 182 11.41 10.34 -18.93
N ARG A 183 12.34 11.28 -18.71
CA ARG A 183 13.69 11.22 -19.29
C ARG A 183 14.40 9.90 -18.95
N LEU A 184 14.17 9.36 -17.75
CA LEU A 184 14.79 8.09 -17.33
C LEU A 184 14.34 6.91 -18.21
N LEU A 185 13.17 6.97 -18.86
CA LEU A 185 12.71 5.93 -19.78
C LEU A 185 13.47 5.94 -21.11
N ASP A 186 14.05 7.09 -21.48
CA ASP A 186 14.84 7.27 -22.69
C ASP A 186 16.31 6.86 -22.48
N GLU A 187 16.79 6.92 -21.24
CA GLU A 187 18.18 6.64 -20.84
C GLU A 187 18.34 5.16 -20.41
N LEU A 188 18.27 4.28 -21.42
CA LEU A 188 18.15 2.82 -21.23
C LEU A 188 19.26 2.21 -20.37
N GLU A 189 20.51 2.64 -20.50
CA GLU A 189 21.64 2.13 -19.70
C GLU A 189 21.45 2.40 -18.21
N VAL A 190 21.08 3.64 -17.86
CA VAL A 190 20.82 4.05 -16.47
C VAL A 190 19.61 3.30 -15.92
N LEU A 191 18.55 3.16 -16.73
CA LEU A 191 17.36 2.41 -16.35
C LEU A 191 17.68 0.94 -16.07
N GLU A 192 18.45 0.28 -16.91
CA GLU A 192 18.86 -1.13 -16.73
C GLU A 192 19.70 -1.32 -15.47
N GLU A 193 20.66 -0.44 -15.20
CA GLU A 193 21.43 -0.49 -13.96
C GLU A 193 20.54 -0.29 -12.73
N LEU A 194 19.59 0.64 -12.77
CA LEU A 194 18.62 0.82 -11.69
C LEU A 194 17.70 -0.40 -11.54
N ILE A 195 17.30 -1.07 -12.62
CA ILE A 195 16.52 -2.31 -12.57
C ILE A 195 17.31 -3.38 -11.82
N VAL A 196 18.59 -3.59 -12.16
CA VAL A 196 19.43 -4.59 -11.48
C VAL A 196 19.54 -4.32 -9.98
N LEU A 197 19.67 -3.05 -9.60
CA LEU A 197 19.76 -2.65 -8.19
C LEU A 197 18.42 -2.75 -7.44
N LEU A 198 17.33 -2.29 -8.05
CA LEU A 198 16.04 -2.13 -7.37
C LEU A 198 15.14 -3.37 -7.48
N ASP A 199 15.38 -4.23 -8.46
CA ASP A 199 14.64 -5.47 -8.68
C ASP A 199 15.56 -6.69 -8.70
N PRO A 200 16.34 -6.95 -7.63
CA PRO A 200 17.23 -8.10 -7.59
C PRO A 200 16.43 -9.41 -7.66
N GLU A 201 17.03 -10.41 -8.29
CA GLU A 201 16.49 -11.76 -8.28
C GLU A 201 16.47 -12.30 -6.85
N PRO A 202 15.37 -12.96 -6.44
CA PRO A 202 15.28 -13.51 -5.10
C PRO A 202 16.36 -14.58 -4.89
N GLY A 203 17.25 -14.33 -3.93
CA GLY A 203 18.33 -15.26 -3.60
C GLY A 203 17.81 -16.60 -3.06
N PRO A 204 18.66 -17.65 -3.02
CA PRO A 204 18.31 -18.91 -2.38
C PRO A 204 17.93 -18.67 -0.92
N GLY A 205 16.74 -19.13 -0.53
CA GLY A 205 16.12 -18.82 0.77
C GLY A 205 15.16 -17.64 0.76
N GLY A 206 14.89 -17.04 -0.40
CA GLY A 206 13.90 -15.96 -0.54
C GLY A 206 14.32 -14.69 0.17
N SER A 207 15.64 -14.40 0.24
CA SER A 207 16.19 -13.21 0.89
C SER A 207 15.43 -11.96 0.46
N LEU A 208 14.76 -11.30 1.43
CA LEU A 208 13.97 -10.13 1.15
C LEU A 208 14.88 -8.93 0.90
N ALA A 209 14.76 -8.34 -0.27
CA ALA A 209 15.53 -7.17 -0.66
C ALA A 209 14.91 -5.89 -0.08
N CYS A 210 15.76 -5.02 0.44
CA CYS A 210 15.38 -3.72 1.00
C CYS A 210 15.34 -2.65 -0.08
N GLY A 211 14.47 -1.65 0.07
CA GLY A 211 14.42 -0.50 -0.84
C GLY A 211 14.28 -0.87 -2.32
N THR A 212 13.57 -1.96 -2.62
CA THR A 212 13.23 -2.38 -4.00
C THR A 212 12.19 -1.47 -4.65
N THR A 213 11.87 -1.72 -5.93
CA THR A 213 10.76 -1.05 -6.63
C THR A 213 9.44 -1.15 -5.86
N ARG A 214 9.20 -2.25 -5.13
CA ARG A 214 8.02 -2.37 -4.23
C ARG A 214 7.93 -1.18 -3.27
N HIS A 215 9.02 -0.88 -2.59
CA HIS A 215 9.11 0.16 -1.59
C HIS A 215 9.03 1.56 -2.22
N LEU A 216 9.62 1.71 -3.40
CA LEU A 216 9.52 2.93 -4.19
C LEU A 216 8.07 3.19 -4.62
N ALA A 217 7.35 2.17 -5.08
CA ALA A 217 5.94 2.28 -5.45
C ALA A 217 5.06 2.75 -4.28
N ALA A 218 5.33 2.24 -3.07
CA ALA A 218 4.65 2.68 -1.85
C ALA A 218 4.87 4.18 -1.56
N ARG A 219 6.08 4.72 -1.84
CA ARG A 219 6.38 6.15 -1.71
C ARG A 219 5.58 7.01 -2.68
N TYR A 220 5.28 6.48 -3.88
CA TYR A 220 4.36 7.06 -4.85
C TYR A 220 2.87 6.79 -4.56
N GLY A 221 2.56 6.20 -3.39
CA GLY A 221 1.20 5.94 -2.93
C GLY A 221 0.48 4.84 -3.72
N LEU A 222 1.21 3.95 -4.38
CA LEU A 222 0.62 2.77 -5.02
C LEU A 222 0.36 1.68 -3.97
N PRO A 223 -0.78 0.98 -4.04
CA PRO A 223 -1.10 -0.08 -3.09
C PRO A 223 -0.20 -1.30 -3.28
N ALA A 224 0.03 -2.07 -2.21
CA ALA A 224 0.84 -3.30 -2.28
C ALA A 224 0.36 -4.29 -3.36
N ALA A 225 -0.95 -4.37 -3.62
CA ALA A 225 -1.52 -5.19 -4.70
C ALA A 225 -0.93 -4.85 -6.08
N TRP A 226 -0.67 -3.56 -6.36
CA TRP A 226 -0.03 -3.13 -7.61
C TRP A 226 1.38 -3.70 -7.73
N SER A 227 2.17 -3.63 -6.66
CA SER A 227 3.54 -4.13 -6.69
C SER A 227 3.59 -5.65 -6.85
N THR A 228 2.71 -6.39 -6.17
CA THR A 228 2.56 -7.83 -6.34
C THR A 228 2.22 -8.20 -7.77
N PHE A 229 1.31 -7.44 -8.41
CA PHE A 229 1.01 -7.60 -9.83
C PHE A 229 2.22 -7.28 -10.71
N ALA A 230 2.91 -6.17 -10.50
CA ALA A 230 4.08 -5.78 -11.29
C ALA A 230 5.19 -6.85 -11.25
N TYR A 231 5.50 -7.39 -10.07
CA TYR A 231 6.50 -8.46 -9.93
C TYR A 231 6.08 -9.79 -10.56
N SER A 232 4.78 -10.06 -10.68
CA SER A 232 4.28 -11.26 -11.39
C SER A 232 4.55 -11.22 -12.90
N LEU A 233 4.85 -10.03 -13.45
CA LEU A 233 5.13 -9.82 -14.87
C LEU A 233 6.63 -9.86 -15.20
N ARG A 234 7.52 -10.11 -14.22
CA ARG A 234 8.99 -10.08 -14.41
C ARG A 234 9.55 -10.84 -15.61
N PRO A 235 8.96 -11.95 -16.11
CA PRO A 235 9.47 -12.59 -17.32
C PRO A 235 9.34 -11.72 -18.59
N SER A 236 8.47 -10.72 -18.61
CA SER A 236 8.17 -9.91 -19.80
C SER A 236 8.17 -8.41 -19.57
N ARG A 237 8.09 -7.94 -18.32
CA ARG A 237 8.04 -6.52 -17.99
C ARG A 237 8.74 -6.23 -16.67
N SER A 238 9.66 -5.26 -16.70
CA SER A 238 10.33 -4.75 -15.50
C SER A 238 9.34 -4.05 -14.57
N PRO A 239 9.33 -4.38 -13.26
CA PRO A 239 8.57 -3.65 -12.26
C PRO A 239 8.97 -2.17 -12.18
N LEU A 240 10.27 -1.84 -12.16
CA LEU A 240 10.74 -0.45 -12.10
C LEU A 240 10.27 0.35 -13.32
N ARG A 241 10.38 -0.21 -14.52
CA ARG A 241 9.91 0.45 -15.73
C ARG A 241 8.41 0.70 -15.67
N ALA A 242 7.63 -0.31 -15.26
CA ALA A 242 6.18 -0.18 -15.10
C ALA A 242 5.80 0.87 -14.04
N LEU A 243 6.59 1.00 -12.96
CA LEU A 243 6.41 2.05 -11.96
C LEU A 243 6.58 3.43 -12.57
N ILE A 244 7.70 3.66 -13.26
CA ILE A 244 8.02 4.95 -13.86
C ILE A 244 6.96 5.33 -14.90
N GLU A 245 6.59 4.41 -15.79
CA GLU A 245 5.51 4.60 -16.78
C GLU A 245 4.19 4.97 -16.10
N MET A 246 3.82 4.30 -15.01
CA MET A 246 2.61 4.59 -14.23
C MET A 246 2.66 5.97 -13.57
N VAL A 247 3.78 6.34 -12.96
CA VAL A 247 3.93 7.64 -12.30
C VAL A 247 3.87 8.77 -13.33
N VAL A 248 4.59 8.64 -14.44
CA VAL A 248 4.57 9.61 -15.55
C VAL A 248 3.17 9.76 -16.13
N ALA A 249 2.41 8.67 -16.27
CA ALA A 249 1.03 8.72 -16.76
C ALA A 249 0.07 9.40 -15.77
N ARG A 250 0.28 9.22 -14.46
CA ARG A 250 -0.55 9.83 -13.40
C ARG A 250 -0.21 11.29 -13.15
N GLU A 251 1.08 11.62 -13.19
CA GLU A 251 1.63 12.93 -12.87
C GLU A 251 2.76 13.27 -13.85
N PRO A 252 2.45 13.90 -15.00
CA PRO A 252 3.44 14.25 -16.01
C PRO A 252 4.51 15.25 -15.52
N SER A 253 4.21 15.99 -14.45
CA SER A 253 5.13 16.91 -13.78
C SER A 253 6.09 16.21 -12.81
N ALA A 254 5.97 14.88 -12.63
CA ALA A 254 6.87 14.13 -11.77
C ALA A 254 8.32 14.32 -12.23
N SER A 255 9.22 14.55 -11.28
CA SER A 255 10.61 14.94 -11.56
C SER A 255 11.63 13.91 -11.11
N LEU A 256 12.83 13.96 -11.70
CA LEU A 256 13.98 13.18 -11.24
C LEU A 256 14.38 13.55 -9.81
N GLY A 257 14.13 14.80 -9.38
CA GLY A 257 14.32 15.24 -7.99
C GLY A 257 13.43 14.50 -7.00
N GLN A 258 12.15 14.24 -7.35
CA GLN A 258 11.27 13.43 -6.51
C GLN A 258 11.74 11.98 -6.39
N LEU A 259 12.18 11.38 -7.51
CA LEU A 259 12.76 10.03 -7.51
C LEU A 259 13.99 9.96 -6.60
N HIS A 260 14.89 10.95 -6.71
CA HIS A 260 16.07 11.08 -5.86
C HIS A 260 15.69 11.10 -4.37
N ILE A 261 14.72 11.92 -3.97
CA ILE A 261 14.25 12.00 -2.59
C ILE A 261 13.72 10.65 -2.10
N HIS A 262 12.94 9.94 -2.92
CA HIS A 262 12.41 8.64 -2.52
C HIS A 262 13.49 7.56 -2.38
N LEU A 263 14.48 7.53 -3.27
CA LEU A 263 15.62 6.61 -3.18
C LEU A 263 16.48 6.90 -1.94
N ALA A 264 16.73 8.17 -1.64
CA ALA A 264 17.44 8.59 -0.43
C ALA A 264 16.68 8.16 0.84
N GLN A 265 15.36 8.35 0.87
CA GLN A 265 14.51 7.90 1.98
C GLN A 265 14.42 6.38 2.14
N LEU A 266 14.82 5.62 1.12
CA LEU A 266 14.96 4.15 1.16
C LEU A 266 16.41 3.71 1.45
N GLY A 267 17.33 4.65 1.68
CA GLY A 267 18.73 4.35 1.95
C GLY A 267 19.51 3.82 0.73
N ARG A 268 19.00 4.00 -0.49
CA ARG A 268 19.57 3.44 -1.72
C ARG A 268 20.67 4.32 -2.31
N ALA A 269 21.79 4.46 -1.60
CA ALA A 269 22.94 5.24 -2.05
C ALA A 269 23.55 4.71 -3.37
N ASP A 270 23.48 3.40 -3.58
CA ASP A 270 23.85 2.71 -4.82
C ASP A 270 23.03 3.18 -6.03
N ALA A 271 21.70 3.24 -5.87
CA ALA A 271 20.79 3.71 -6.92
C ALA A 271 20.96 5.22 -7.18
N LEU A 272 21.20 6.01 -6.14
CA LEU A 272 21.49 7.44 -6.30
C LEU A 272 22.75 7.70 -7.13
N LYS A 273 23.80 6.88 -6.96
CA LYS A 273 25.03 6.94 -7.76
C LYS A 273 24.79 6.60 -9.24
N VAL A 274 23.87 5.68 -9.54
CA VAL A 274 23.48 5.39 -10.91
C VAL A 274 22.67 6.55 -11.49
N LEU A 275 21.74 7.12 -10.72
CA LEU A 275 20.92 8.24 -11.14
C LEU A 275 21.74 9.51 -11.46
N SER A 276 22.86 9.73 -10.76
CA SER A 276 23.74 10.88 -11.01
C SER A 276 24.42 10.86 -12.37
N LYS A 277 24.44 9.72 -13.09
CA LYS A 277 24.99 9.63 -14.46
C LYS A 277 24.18 10.42 -15.51
N LEU A 278 22.98 10.87 -15.15
CA LEU A 278 22.12 11.69 -15.99
C LEU A 278 22.46 13.19 -15.96
N GLY A 279 23.29 13.61 -15.00
CA GLY A 279 23.70 14.99 -14.76
C GLY A 279 24.98 15.35 -15.50
#